data_AF-A0A834LAY7-F1
#
_entry.id   AF-A0A834LAY7-F1
#
_cell.length_a   1.000
_cell.length_b   1.000
_cell.length_c   1.000
_cell.angle_alpha   90.00
_cell.angle_beta   90.00
_cell.angle_gamma   90.00
#
_symmetry.space_group_name_H-M   'P 1'
#
loop_
_entity.id
_entity.type
_entity.pdbx_description
1 polymer ?
#
loop_
_entity_poly.entity_id
_entity_poly.type
_entity_poly.pdbx_seq_one_letter_code
_entity_poly.pdbx_strand_id
1 'polypeptide(L)'
;MSSSSSDQDEPAEQPEGKPEWLDSFVQRTYFGSCELHEPPKNQLTKYCIDCDSPACFHCIDAGTHAEHRVLKIYRHVYKDVVLRSEMEKHIDCSKIQVFFPNLRTP
;
A
#
# COMPACT_ATOMS: atom_id res chain seq x y z
N MET A 1 -44.99 33.73 -4.76
CA MET A 1 -45.35 32.33 -4.42
C MET A 1 -44.82 31.51 -5.59
N SER A 2 -43.77 30.71 -5.54
CA SER A 2 -42.92 30.17 -4.47
C SER A 2 -41.58 29.90 -5.17
N SER A 3 -40.45 30.39 -4.68
CA SER A 3 -39.52 29.64 -3.82
C SER A 3 -39.43 28.16 -4.19
N SER A 4 -38.37 27.76 -4.87
CA SER A 4 -37.79 26.42 -4.81
C SER A 4 -36.32 26.55 -5.11
N SER A 5 -35.54 26.72 -4.03
CA SER A 5 -34.11 26.51 -4.00
C SER A 5 -33.83 25.10 -4.51
N SER A 6 -33.00 24.98 -5.55
CA SER A 6 -32.41 23.70 -5.91
C SER A 6 -31.01 23.72 -5.32
N ASP A 7 -30.85 22.93 -4.26
CA ASP A 7 -29.60 22.66 -3.57
C ASP A 7 -28.51 22.29 -4.58
N GLN A 8 -27.36 22.96 -4.46
CA GLN A 8 -26.14 22.63 -5.15
C GLN A 8 -25.56 21.40 -4.45
N ASP A 9 -25.78 20.21 -5.03
CA ASP A 9 -24.99 19.03 -4.73
C ASP A 9 -23.63 19.24 -5.40
N GLU A 10 -22.65 19.73 -4.63
CA GLU A 10 -21.24 19.72 -5.00
C GLU A 10 -20.78 18.27 -5.05
N PRO A 11 -20.46 17.69 -6.23
CA PRO A 11 -19.74 16.44 -6.26
C PRO A 11 -18.35 16.74 -5.71
N ALA A 12 -18.00 16.12 -4.58
CA ALA A 12 -16.66 16.17 -4.04
C ALA A 12 -15.69 15.74 -5.15
N GLU A 13 -15.00 16.70 -5.75
CA GLU A 13 -13.92 16.48 -6.70
C GLU A 13 -12.85 15.65 -5.98
N GLN A 14 -12.88 14.33 -6.22
CA GLN A 14 -11.77 13.46 -5.87
C GLN A 14 -10.59 13.92 -6.73
N PRO A 15 -9.48 14.36 -6.14
CA PRO A 15 -8.32 14.77 -6.91
C PRO A 15 -7.89 13.60 -7.79
N GLU A 16 -7.83 13.83 -9.10
CA GLU A 16 -7.33 12.86 -10.05
C GLU A 16 -5.99 12.26 -9.58
N GLY A 17 -5.94 10.94 -9.42
CA GLY A 17 -4.72 10.18 -9.66
C GLY A 17 -4.04 9.46 -8.49
N LYS A 18 -4.64 9.32 -7.30
CA LYS A 18 -4.06 8.48 -6.24
C LYS A 18 -4.94 7.26 -5.94
N PRO A 19 -4.41 6.02 -6.01
CA PRO A 19 -5.23 4.85 -5.72
C PRO A 19 -5.47 4.70 -4.21
N GLU A 20 -6.69 4.32 -3.84
CA GLU A 20 -7.13 4.23 -2.44
C GLU A 20 -6.26 3.31 -1.58
N TRP A 21 -5.77 2.21 -2.16
CA TRP A 21 -4.90 1.26 -1.46
C TRP A 21 -3.59 1.87 -0.98
N LEU A 22 -3.12 2.98 -1.58
CA LEU A 22 -1.84 3.58 -1.26
C LEU A 22 -1.84 4.23 0.13
N ASP A 23 -2.95 4.86 0.52
CA ASP A 23 -3.07 5.44 1.86
C ASP A 23 -3.14 4.35 2.93
N SER A 24 -3.96 3.33 2.70
CA SER A 24 -4.03 2.13 3.53
C SER A 24 -2.66 1.46 3.66
N PHE A 25 -1.94 1.32 2.56
CA PHE A 25 -0.63 0.68 2.51
C PHE A 25 0.39 1.36 3.44
N VAL A 26 0.41 2.70 3.47
CA VAL A 26 1.35 3.48 4.29
C VAL A 26 0.98 3.45 5.79
N GLN A 27 -0.31 3.34 6.11
CA GLN A 27 -0.79 3.34 7.50
C GLN A 27 -0.69 1.97 8.18
N ARG A 28 -0.61 0.90 7.40
CA ARG A 28 -0.56 -0.47 7.93
C ARG A 28 0.79 -0.82 8.55
N THR A 29 0.73 -1.77 9.48
CA THR A 29 1.91 -2.36 10.11
C THR A 29 2.25 -3.70 9.45
N TYR A 30 3.54 -3.92 9.24
CA TYR A 30 4.08 -5.15 8.65
C TYR A 30 4.94 -5.89 9.67
N PHE A 31 5.32 -7.12 9.34
CA PHE A 31 6.17 -8.00 10.16
C PHE A 31 5.51 -8.57 11.43
N GLY A 32 4.21 -8.37 11.62
CA GLY A 32 3.40 -9.12 12.59
C GLY A 32 3.18 -10.58 12.18
N SER A 33 2.58 -11.36 13.07
CA SER A 33 2.22 -12.76 12.80
C SER A 33 0.82 -12.84 12.19
N CYS A 34 0.66 -13.66 11.15
CA CYS A 34 -0.64 -14.00 10.60
C CYS A 34 -1.42 -14.87 11.58
N GLU A 35 -2.67 -14.51 11.84
CA GLU A 35 -3.56 -15.22 12.76
C GLU A 35 -4.12 -16.51 12.15
N LEU A 36 -4.11 -16.63 10.82
CA LEU A 36 -4.67 -17.77 10.09
C LEU A 36 -3.66 -18.91 9.89
N HIS A 37 -2.36 -18.65 10.06
CA HIS A 37 -1.31 -19.60 9.70
C HIS A 37 -0.26 -19.75 10.81
N GLU A 38 0.16 -20.99 11.02
CA GLU A 38 1.20 -21.33 11.98
C GLU A 38 2.62 -21.05 11.43
N PRO A 39 3.59 -20.75 12.32
CA PRO A 39 4.99 -20.65 11.93
C PRO A 39 5.55 -22.02 11.47
N PRO A 40 6.57 -22.07 10.59
CA PRO A 40 7.33 -20.94 10.05
C PRO A 40 6.67 -20.25 8.85
N LYS A 41 7.15 -19.05 8.49
CA LYS A 41 6.70 -18.21 7.34
C LYS A 41 5.30 -17.58 7.46
N ASN A 42 4.72 -17.53 8.67
CA ASN A 42 3.47 -16.83 8.92
C ASN A 42 3.61 -15.31 9.11
N GLN A 43 4.80 -14.74 8.94
CA GLN A 43 5.03 -13.31 9.10
C GLN A 43 4.43 -12.49 7.93
N LEU A 44 3.72 -11.41 8.26
CA LEU A 44 3.07 -10.48 7.35
C LEU A 44 4.11 -9.60 6.62
N THR A 45 4.69 -10.16 5.56
CA THR A 45 5.78 -9.55 4.78
C THR A 45 5.35 -9.11 3.39
N LYS A 46 4.06 -9.23 3.09
CA LYS A 46 3.48 -8.92 1.78
C LYS A 46 2.23 -8.08 1.96
N TYR A 47 1.86 -7.34 0.93
CA TYR A 47 0.65 -6.55 0.89
C TYR A 47 -0.14 -6.90 -0.36
N CYS A 48 -1.37 -7.36 -0.21
CA CYS A 48 -2.28 -7.60 -1.31
C CYS A 48 -2.98 -6.28 -1.66
N ILE A 49 -2.76 -5.77 -2.86
CA ILE A 49 -3.38 -4.54 -3.36
C ILE A 49 -4.89 -4.75 -3.56
N ASP A 50 -5.29 -5.90 -4.10
CA ASP A 50 -6.69 -6.17 -4.45
C ASP A 50 -7.58 -6.38 -3.21
N CYS A 51 -7.00 -6.89 -2.12
CA CYS A 51 -7.69 -7.06 -0.85
C CYS A 51 -7.44 -5.94 0.14
N ASP A 52 -6.60 -4.96 -0.23
CA ASP A 52 -6.12 -3.92 0.67
C ASP A 52 -5.70 -4.52 2.01
N SER A 53 -4.75 -5.47 2.05
CA SER A 53 -4.44 -6.16 3.32
C SER A 53 -3.04 -6.77 3.38
N PRO A 54 -2.41 -6.80 4.58
CA PRO A 54 -1.14 -7.48 4.76
C PRO A 54 -1.34 -9.00 4.74
N ALA A 55 -0.40 -9.71 4.14
CA ALA A 55 -0.46 -11.15 3.92
C ALA A 55 0.88 -11.81 4.26
N CYS A 56 0.83 -13.06 4.73
CA CYS A 56 2.02 -13.89 4.94
C CYS A 56 2.39 -14.69 3.68
N PHE A 57 3.42 -15.53 3.76
CA PHE A 57 3.78 -16.40 2.63
C PHE A 57 2.63 -17.35 2.24
N HIS A 58 2.02 -18.02 3.22
CA HIS A 58 0.96 -19.01 2.99
C HIS A 58 -0.31 -18.39 2.37
N CYS A 59 -0.68 -17.18 2.80
CA CYS A 59 -1.78 -16.41 2.21
C CYS A 59 -1.62 -16.18 0.71
N ILE A 60 -0.38 -16.00 0.23
CA ILE A 60 -0.09 -15.75 -1.18
C ILE A 60 0.15 -17.06 -1.95
N ASP A 61 0.94 -17.98 -1.41
CA ASP A 61 1.43 -19.15 -2.16
C ASP A 61 0.35 -20.19 -2.47
N ALA A 62 -0.53 -20.47 -1.50
CA ALA A 62 -1.55 -21.52 -1.60
C ALA A 62 -2.93 -21.04 -1.12
N GLY A 63 -3.08 -19.73 -0.93
CA GLY A 63 -4.21 -19.13 -0.23
C GLY A 63 -5.10 -18.27 -1.12
N THR A 64 -5.84 -17.39 -0.46
CA THR A 64 -6.86 -16.50 -1.04
C THR A 64 -6.30 -15.42 -1.97
N HIS A 65 -4.97 -15.27 -2.06
CA HIS A 65 -4.33 -14.17 -2.79
C HIS A 65 -3.36 -14.63 -3.89
N ALA A 66 -3.41 -15.90 -4.31
CA ALA A 66 -2.46 -16.46 -5.29
C ALA A 66 -2.45 -15.69 -6.63
N GLU A 67 -3.62 -15.24 -7.07
CA GLU A 67 -3.80 -14.53 -8.35
C GLU A 67 -3.90 -13.00 -8.18
N HIS A 68 -3.60 -12.48 -6.98
CA HIS A 68 -3.72 -11.05 -6.71
C HIS A 68 -2.41 -10.30 -6.94
N ARG A 69 -2.53 -8.98 -7.13
CA ARG A 69 -1.40 -8.05 -7.15
C ARG A 69 -0.87 -7.90 -5.74
N VAL A 70 0.42 -8.21 -5.57
CA VAL A 70 1.06 -8.26 -4.25
C VAL A 70 2.38 -7.49 -4.26
N LEU A 71 2.55 -6.63 -3.26
CA LEU A 71 3.81 -5.95 -2.97
C LEU A 71 4.58 -6.71 -1.89
N LYS A 72 5.89 -6.84 -2.10
CA LYS A 72 6.79 -7.40 -1.08
C LYS A 72 7.38 -6.30 -0.21
N ILE A 73 7.27 -6.47 1.10
CA ILE A 73 7.74 -5.50 2.09
C ILE A 73 9.04 -6.00 2.72
N TYR A 74 9.99 -5.09 2.81
CA TYR A 74 11.31 -5.29 3.38
C TYR A 74 11.43 -4.43 4.62
N ARG A 75 12.23 -4.87 5.60
CA ARG A 75 12.59 -4.07 6.77
C ARG A 75 14.03 -3.61 6.60
N HIS A 76 14.25 -2.31 6.56
CA HIS A 76 15.60 -1.74 6.61
C HIS A 76 15.76 -0.95 7.91
N VAL A 77 16.64 -1.44 8.78
CA VAL A 77 16.80 -0.96 10.15
C VAL A 77 15.46 -1.01 10.90
N TYR A 78 14.73 0.11 10.99
CA TYR A 78 13.45 0.24 11.67
C TYR A 78 12.29 0.65 10.75
N LYS A 79 12.54 0.81 9.45
CA LYS A 79 11.52 1.27 8.49
C LYS A 79 11.06 0.15 7.57
N ASP A 80 9.75 0.11 7.37
CA ASP A 80 9.12 -0.71 6.33
C ASP A 80 9.31 -0.04 4.98
N VAL A 81 9.88 -0.78 4.04
CA VAL A 81 10.21 -0.29 2.70
C VAL A 81 9.72 -1.27 1.64
N VAL A 82 9.32 -0.71 0.50
CA VAL A 82 8.94 -1.46 -0.69
C VAL A 82 9.88 -1.06 -1.82
N LEU A 83 10.19 -2.00 -2.70
CA LEU A 83 11.02 -1.70 -3.86
C LEU A 83 10.28 -0.76 -4.79
N ARG A 84 10.97 0.31 -5.21
CA ARG A 84 10.45 1.28 -6.18
C ARG A 84 9.99 0.59 -7.47
N SER A 85 10.75 -0.39 -7.96
CA SER A 85 10.41 -1.15 -9.17
C SER A 85 9.11 -1.95 -9.06
N GLU A 86 8.71 -2.36 -7.86
CA GLU A 86 7.40 -3.01 -7.64
C GLU A 86 6.28 -1.96 -7.59
N MET A 87 6.51 -0.83 -6.93
CA MET A 87 5.53 0.26 -6.85
C MET A 87 5.24 0.91 -8.22
N GLU A 88 6.27 1.06 -9.06
CA GLU A 88 6.16 1.65 -10.40
C GLU A 88 5.23 0.87 -11.34
N LYS A 89 4.98 -0.41 -11.06
CA LYS A 89 3.99 -1.21 -11.82
C LYS A 89 2.55 -0.80 -11.53
N HIS A 90 2.31 -0.04 -10.46
CA HIS A 90 0.99 0.28 -9.96
C HIS A 90 0.72 1.78 -9.85
N ILE A 91 1.75 2.62 -9.64
CA ILE A 91 1.64 4.08 -9.55
C ILE A 91 2.81 4.80 -10.22
N ASP A 92 2.58 6.04 -10.66
CA ASP A 92 3.66 6.92 -11.11
C ASP A 92 4.56 7.33 -9.94
N CYS A 93 5.77 6.77 -9.89
CA CYS A 93 6.77 7.09 -8.88
C CYS A 93 7.71 8.23 -9.30
N SER A 94 7.49 8.90 -10.44
CA SER A 94 8.37 9.95 -10.97
C SER A 94 8.57 11.14 -10.02
N LYS A 95 7.59 11.39 -9.14
CA LYS A 95 7.63 12.46 -8.13
C LYS A 95 8.17 12.02 -6.76
N ILE A 96 8.53 10.74 -6.58
CA ILE A 96 9.10 10.24 -5.32
C ILE A 96 10.53 10.77 -5.20
N GLN A 97 10.78 11.61 -4.20
CA GLN A 97 12.11 12.15 -3.93
C GLN A 97 13.04 11.06 -3.39
N VAL A 98 14.20 10.91 -4.02
CA VAL A 98 15.29 10.07 -3.50
C VAL A 98 15.98 10.84 -2.38
N PHE A 99 15.76 10.41 -1.14
CA PHE A 99 16.46 10.99 0.00
C PHE A 99 17.88 10.43 0.10
N PHE A 100 18.87 11.28 -0.14
CA PHE A 100 20.27 10.97 0.16
C PHE A 100 20.56 11.42 1.61
N PRO A 101 20.79 10.50 2.57
CA PRO A 101 21.21 10.88 3.90
C PRO A 101 22.62 11.49 3.80
N ASN A 102 22.70 12.83 3.86
CA ASN A 102 23.91 13.65 3.99
C ASN A 102 25.22 12.98 3.53
N LEU A 103 25.41 12.86 2.22
CA LEU A 103 26.75 12.79 1.67
C LEU A 103 27.38 14.16 1.95
N ARG A 104 28.23 14.26 2.98
CA ARG A 104 29.22 15.33 3.04
C ARG A 104 29.99 15.25 1.72
N THR A 105 29.73 16.19 0.82
CA THR A 105 30.58 16.44 -0.33
C THR A 105 31.99 16.70 0.18
N PRO A 106 33.04 16.07 -0.40
CA PRO A 106 34.43 16.37 -0.05
C PRO A 106 34.79 17.83 -0.31
#